data_AF-A0AA88NR52-F1
#
_entry.id   AF-A0AA88NR52-F1
#
_cell.length_a   1.000
_cell.length_b   1.000
_cell.length_c   1.000
_cell.angle_alpha   90.00
_cell.angle_beta   90.00
_cell.angle_gamma   90.00
#
_symmetry.space_group_name_H-M   'P 1'
#
loop_
_entity.id
_entity.type
_entity.pdbx_description
1 polymer ?
#
loop_
_entity_poly.entity_id
_entity_poly.type
_entity_poly.pdbx_seq_one_letter_code
_entity_poly.pdbx_strand_id
1 'polypeptide(L)'
;MDKNITTFPVQLYIYDLSKGMARQLSPIMLGKQLDGIWHTSIVVYGEEFFFGGVGISSCPPGGTMLGPPDTVVELGNTEVNEEIFMDYLSSLGETTYRGERYKLFEHNCNTFTNEVAQFLTGQKIPSYITDLPSEVLSTPFGQVLRPILDSIHIAPPGGSVINSHNNHS
;
A
#
# COMPACT_ATOMS: atom_id res chain seq x y z
N MET A 1 5.41 19.80 -33.47
CA MET A 1 4.09 19.17 -33.31
C MET A 1 4.11 18.56 -31.93
N ASP A 2 3.56 19.28 -30.95
CA ASP A 2 3.45 18.77 -29.60
C ASP A 2 2.40 17.67 -29.64
N LYS A 3 2.83 16.41 -29.53
CA LYS A 3 1.89 15.32 -29.25
C LYS A 3 1.27 15.68 -27.91
N ASN A 4 -0.05 15.92 -27.88
CA ASN A 4 -0.78 15.95 -26.63
C ASN A 4 -0.63 14.57 -26.01
N ILE A 5 0.31 14.44 -25.08
CA ILE A 5 0.51 13.21 -24.32
C ILE A 5 -0.64 13.16 -23.30
N THR A 6 -1.48 12.13 -23.41
CA THR A 6 -2.49 11.85 -22.39
C THR A 6 -1.77 11.42 -21.12
N THR A 7 -2.08 12.07 -20.01
CA THR A 7 -1.52 11.75 -18.70
C THR A 7 -2.65 11.50 -17.70
N PHE A 8 -2.38 10.69 -16.68
CA PHE A 8 -3.35 10.28 -15.68
C PHE A 8 -2.85 10.63 -14.27
N PRO A 9 -3.67 11.27 -13.43
CA PRO A 9 -3.25 11.63 -12.08
C PRO A 9 -3.07 10.38 -11.22
N VAL A 10 -2.01 10.38 -10.41
CA VAL A 10 -1.68 9.29 -9.48
C VAL A 10 -1.68 9.85 -8.07
N GLN A 11 -2.45 9.22 -7.19
CA GLN A 11 -2.58 9.58 -5.80
C GLN A 11 -2.13 8.44 -4.89
N LEU A 12 -1.59 8.78 -3.73
CA LEU A 12 -1.37 7.88 -2.61
C LEU A 12 -2.43 8.15 -1.55
N TYR A 13 -3.23 7.14 -1.24
CA TYR A 13 -4.15 7.17 -0.11
C TYR A 13 -3.43 6.61 1.12
N ILE A 14 -3.56 7.30 2.25
CA ILE A 14 -2.91 6.96 3.51
C ILE A 14 -3.99 6.81 4.58
N TYR A 15 -3.93 5.69 5.28
CA TYR A 15 -4.82 5.32 6.36
C TYR A 15 -4.01 5.06 7.63
N ASP A 16 -4.46 5.60 8.76
CA ASP A 16 -4.01 5.17 10.08
C ASP A 16 -4.91 4.04 10.59
N LEU A 17 -4.42 2.81 10.51
CA LEU A 17 -5.13 1.63 11.01
C LEU A 17 -5.41 1.68 12.51
N SER A 18 -4.66 2.48 13.26
CA SER A 18 -4.87 2.67 14.70
C SER A 18 -5.91 3.74 15.03
N LYS A 19 -6.35 4.53 14.03
CA LYS A 19 -7.28 5.66 14.21
C LYS A 19 -6.89 6.59 15.36
N GLY A 20 -5.60 6.94 15.42
CA GLY A 20 -4.99 7.83 16.40
C GLY A 20 -4.52 7.14 17.69
N MET A 21 -4.84 5.87 17.91
CA MET A 21 -4.42 5.14 19.12
C MET A 21 -2.90 4.94 19.17
N ALA A 22 -2.25 4.69 18.04
CA ALA A 22 -0.79 4.52 18.01
C ALA A 22 -0.08 5.79 18.51
N ARG A 23 -0.57 6.97 18.11
CA ARG A 23 -0.05 8.25 18.59
C ARG A 23 -0.20 8.43 20.10
N GLN A 24 -1.29 7.97 20.69
CA GLN A 24 -1.54 8.11 22.13
C GLN A 24 -0.77 7.08 22.97
N LEU A 25 -0.65 5.84 22.49
CA LEU A 25 -0.17 4.72 23.29
C LEU A 25 1.30 4.36 23.04
N SER A 26 1.85 4.70 21.86
CA SER A 26 3.22 4.32 21.49
C SER A 26 4.29 4.78 22.48
N PRO A 27 4.25 5.99 23.12
CA PRO A 27 5.30 6.36 24.06
C PRO A 27 5.36 5.45 25.29
N ILE A 28 4.19 4.98 25.75
CA ILE A 28 4.08 4.12 26.93
C ILE A 28 4.41 2.67 26.57
N MET A 29 3.95 2.19 25.41
CA MET A 29 4.13 0.79 25.01
C MET A 29 5.51 0.49 24.41
N LEU A 30 6.02 1.41 23.59
CA LEU A 30 7.24 1.23 22.80
C LEU A 30 8.43 2.02 23.36
N GLY A 31 8.20 2.96 24.28
CA GLY A 31 9.21 3.94 24.67
C GLY A 31 9.59 4.89 23.52
N LYS A 32 8.79 4.92 22.45
CA LYS A 32 9.03 5.70 21.22
C LYS A 32 7.70 6.24 20.71
N GLN A 33 7.70 7.51 20.29
CA GLN A 33 6.54 8.12 19.63
C GLN A 33 6.41 7.58 18.20
N LEU A 34 5.25 7.02 17.88
CA LEU A 34 4.80 6.73 16.52
C LEU A 34 3.58 7.58 16.22
N ASP A 35 3.46 8.12 15.01
CA ASP A 35 2.32 8.98 14.65
C ASP A 35 1.10 8.21 14.13
N GLY A 36 1.27 6.94 13.75
CA GLY A 36 0.21 6.10 13.20
C GLY A 36 0.70 4.71 12.82
N ILE A 37 -0.24 3.83 12.44
CA ILE A 37 0.06 2.57 11.76
C ILE A 37 -0.40 2.71 10.32
N TRP A 38 0.55 2.98 9.43
CA TRP A 38 0.25 3.39 8.07
C TRP A 38 -0.09 2.19 7.17
N HIS A 39 -1.29 2.24 6.60
CA HIS A 39 -1.67 1.47 5.42
C HIS A 39 -1.79 2.43 4.24
N THR A 40 -1.29 2.03 3.08
CA THR A 40 -1.37 2.85 1.87
C THR A 40 -1.87 2.08 0.67
N SER A 41 -2.44 2.81 -0.27
CA SER A 41 -2.91 2.34 -1.57
C SER A 41 -2.63 3.38 -2.66
N ILE A 42 -2.55 2.94 -3.92
CA ILE A 42 -2.39 3.81 -5.08
C ILE A 42 -3.76 4.01 -5.74
N VAL A 43 -4.12 5.25 -6.03
CA VAL A 43 -5.33 5.58 -6.79
C VAL A 43 -4.93 6.14 -8.14
N VAL A 44 -5.40 5.48 -9.20
CA VAL A 44 -5.15 5.84 -10.60
C VAL A 44 -6.27 5.25 -11.47
N TYR A 45 -6.60 5.88 -12.60
CA TYR A 45 -7.70 5.47 -13.50
C TYR A 45 -9.08 5.36 -12.83
N GLY A 46 -9.27 6.01 -11.67
CA GLY A 46 -10.52 5.94 -10.91
C GLY A 46 -10.66 4.71 -10.03
N GLU A 47 -9.61 3.90 -9.88
CA GLU A 47 -9.57 2.71 -9.02
C GLU A 47 -8.45 2.84 -7.96
N GLU A 48 -8.66 2.19 -6.82
CA GLU A 48 -7.71 2.09 -5.71
C GLU A 48 -7.08 0.70 -5.69
N PHE A 49 -5.75 0.63 -5.61
CA PHE A 49 -4.96 -0.59 -5.68
C PHE A 49 -4.11 -0.76 -4.42
N PHE A 50 -4.16 -1.93 -3.81
CA PHE A 50 -3.41 -2.23 -2.59
C PHE A 50 -2.98 -3.69 -2.52
N PHE A 51 -1.97 -3.96 -1.69
CA PHE A 51 -1.47 -5.31 -1.43
C PHE A 51 -1.76 -5.73 0.01
N GLY A 52 -2.24 -6.95 0.17
CA GLY A 52 -2.52 -7.57 1.47
C GLY A 52 -2.28 -9.07 1.48
N GLY A 53 -2.68 -9.72 2.57
CA GLY A 53 -2.52 -11.18 2.74
C GLY A 53 -3.25 -12.04 1.69
N VAL A 54 -4.16 -11.45 0.90
CA VAL A 54 -4.88 -12.11 -0.19
C VAL A 54 -4.27 -11.85 -1.57
N GLY A 55 -3.20 -11.04 -1.66
CA GLY A 55 -2.60 -10.61 -2.91
C GLY A 55 -2.88 -9.14 -3.22
N ILE A 56 -2.67 -8.76 -4.49
CA ILE A 56 -3.03 -7.43 -5.01
C ILE A 56 -4.54 -7.39 -5.23
N SER A 57 -5.18 -6.36 -4.69
CA SER A 57 -6.62 -6.14 -4.81
C SER A 57 -6.90 -4.73 -5.30
N SER A 58 -8.07 -4.55 -5.93
CA SER A 58 -8.61 -3.23 -6.24
C SER A 58 -10.01 -3.00 -5.67
N CYS A 59 -10.38 -1.73 -5.51
CA CYS A 59 -11.73 -1.28 -5.21
C CYS A 59 -11.94 0.15 -5.73
N PRO A 60 -13.19 0.66 -5.74
CA PRO A 60 -13.42 2.09 -5.86
C PRO A 60 -12.67 2.86 -4.75
N PRO A 61 -12.21 4.10 -4.99
CA PRO A 61 -11.50 4.89 -4.00
C PRO A 61 -12.27 5.06 -2.68
N GLY A 62 -11.65 4.65 -1.57
CA GLY A 62 -12.26 4.60 -0.24
C GLY A 62 -13.31 3.49 -0.06
N GLY A 63 -13.32 2.50 -0.96
CA GLY A 63 -14.34 1.45 -1.05
C GLY A 63 -14.13 0.26 -0.10
N THR A 64 -13.01 0.21 0.62
CA THR A 64 -12.78 -0.80 1.66
C THR A 64 -13.53 -0.46 2.95
N MET A 65 -13.56 -1.41 3.89
CA MET A 65 -14.08 -1.18 5.24
C MET A 65 -13.33 -0.10 6.04
N LEU A 66 -12.16 0.35 5.57
CA LEU A 66 -11.44 1.47 6.20
C LEU A 66 -12.15 2.81 5.95
N GLY A 67 -13.03 2.88 4.95
CA GLY A 67 -13.73 4.09 4.55
C GLY A 67 -12.81 5.09 3.83
N PRO A 68 -13.06 6.40 3.94
CA PRO A 68 -12.21 7.42 3.34
C PRO A 68 -10.78 7.42 3.90
N PRO A 69 -9.77 7.80 3.09
CA PRO A 69 -8.39 7.94 3.56
C PRO A 69 -8.26 9.06 4.58
N ASP A 70 -7.34 8.89 5.53
CA ASP A 70 -6.99 9.92 6.51
C ASP A 70 -6.14 11.02 5.85
N THR A 71 -5.40 10.71 4.78
CA THR A 71 -4.64 11.68 3.97
C THR A 71 -4.54 11.23 2.51
N VAL A 72 -4.62 12.19 1.58
CA VAL A 72 -4.36 11.98 0.15
C VAL A 72 -3.12 12.77 -0.24
N VAL A 73 -2.18 12.11 -0.92
CA VAL A 73 -0.96 12.74 -1.43
C VAL A 73 -0.92 12.62 -2.95
N GLU A 74 -0.77 13.74 -3.64
CA GLU A 74 -0.57 13.78 -5.09
C GLU A 74 0.85 13.31 -5.43
N LEU A 75 0.98 12.24 -6.21
CA LEU A 75 2.27 11.71 -6.67
C LEU A 75 2.67 12.23 -8.06
N GLY A 76 1.77 12.96 -8.73
CA GLY A 76 1.98 13.52 -10.06
C GLY A 76 1.09 12.85 -11.09
N ASN A 77 1.58 12.77 -12.34
CA ASN A 77 0.85 12.12 -13.43
C ASN A 77 1.71 11.04 -14.06
N THR A 78 1.06 10.02 -14.62
CA THR A 78 1.68 8.95 -15.40
C THR A 78 1.26 9.02 -16.87
N GLU A 79 2.15 8.60 -17.76
CA GLU A 79 1.86 8.34 -19.18
C GLU A 79 1.55 6.86 -19.45
N VAL A 80 1.76 6.00 -18.44
CA VAL A 80 1.37 4.59 -18.51
C VAL A 80 -0.14 4.55 -18.69
N ASN A 81 -0.62 3.69 -19.59
CA ASN A 81 -2.05 3.49 -19.76
C ASN A 81 -2.55 2.37 -18.84
N GLU A 82 -3.87 2.30 -18.67
CA GLU A 82 -4.50 1.34 -17.77
C GLU A 82 -4.17 -0.12 -18.14
N GLU A 83 -4.16 -0.47 -19.43
CA GLU A 83 -3.84 -1.82 -19.91
C GLU A 83 -2.44 -2.27 -19.48
N ILE A 84 -1.42 -1.44 -19.74
CA ILE A 84 -0.03 -1.73 -19.35
C ILE A 84 0.10 -1.80 -17.84
N PHE A 85 -0.62 -0.95 -17.11
CA PHE A 85 -0.60 -0.98 -15.65
C PHE A 85 -1.21 -2.27 -15.09
N MET A 86 -2.34 -2.71 -15.64
CA MET A 86 -2.99 -3.95 -15.23
C MET A 86 -2.13 -5.18 -15.54
N ASP A 87 -1.47 -5.23 -16.69
CA ASP A 87 -0.50 -6.28 -17.03
C ASP A 87 0.67 -6.31 -16.04
N TYR A 88 1.20 -5.13 -15.67
CA TYR A 88 2.24 -4.99 -14.67
C TYR A 88 1.79 -5.52 -13.30
N LEU A 89 0.60 -5.12 -12.82
CA LEU A 89 0.04 -5.63 -11.57
C LEU A 89 -0.19 -7.15 -11.60
N SER A 90 -0.68 -7.69 -12.72
CA SER A 90 -0.89 -9.13 -12.86
C SER A 90 0.44 -9.89 -12.76
N SER A 91 1.49 -9.40 -13.43
CA SER A 91 2.84 -9.98 -13.33
C SER A 91 3.41 -9.93 -11.91
N LEU A 92 3.20 -8.81 -11.20
CA LEU A 92 3.57 -8.68 -9.80
C LEU A 92 2.80 -9.67 -8.91
N GLY A 93 1.49 -9.80 -9.11
CA GLY A 93 0.61 -10.69 -8.36
C GLY A 93 0.96 -12.16 -8.56
N GLU A 94 1.46 -12.55 -9.74
CA GLU A 94 1.96 -13.89 -10.01
C GLU A 94 3.31 -14.19 -9.37
N THR A 95 4.08 -13.17 -9.00
CA THR A 95 5.47 -13.31 -8.57
C THR A 95 5.67 -12.74 -7.16
N THR A 96 6.05 -11.47 -7.05
CA THR A 96 6.54 -10.82 -5.84
C THR A 96 5.42 -10.49 -4.85
N TYR A 97 4.20 -10.23 -5.33
CA TYR A 97 3.05 -9.77 -4.54
C TYR A 97 1.90 -10.78 -4.48
N ARG A 98 2.26 -12.06 -4.41
CA ARG A 98 1.34 -13.11 -3.96
C ARG A 98 0.94 -12.91 -2.50
N GLY A 99 -0.29 -13.27 -2.14
CA GLY A 99 -0.79 -13.13 -0.77
C GLY A 99 0.09 -13.83 0.28
N GLU A 100 0.65 -15.00 -0.05
CA GLU A 100 1.51 -15.76 0.87
C GLU A 100 2.89 -15.10 1.08
N ARG A 101 3.26 -14.12 0.25
CA ARG A 101 4.49 -13.33 0.41
C ARG A 101 4.30 -12.11 1.28
N TYR A 102 3.08 -11.82 1.72
CA TYR A 102 2.83 -10.72 2.64
C TYR A 102 3.57 -10.93 3.96
N LYS A 103 4.36 -9.93 4.36
CA LYS A 103 5.05 -9.85 5.63
C LYS A 103 4.89 -8.44 6.18
N LEU A 104 4.28 -8.31 7.37
CA LEU A 104 3.93 -7.02 7.96
C LEU A 104 5.06 -5.99 7.95
N PHE A 105 6.31 -6.41 8.18
CA PHE A 105 7.45 -5.50 8.27
C PHE A 105 8.33 -5.41 7.03
N GLU A 106 8.43 -6.49 6.26
CA GLU A 106 9.41 -6.61 5.17
C GLU A 106 8.77 -6.46 3.79
N HIS A 107 7.51 -6.84 3.65
CA HIS A 107 6.84 -6.91 2.34
C HIS A 107 5.32 -6.74 2.51
N ASN A 108 4.88 -5.50 2.56
CA ASN A 108 3.53 -5.10 2.96
C ASN A 108 2.90 -4.13 1.94
N CYS A 109 1.74 -3.56 2.27
CA CYS A 109 1.08 -2.56 1.42
C CYS A 109 1.99 -1.38 1.06
N ASN A 110 2.87 -0.94 1.97
CA ASN A 110 3.72 0.23 1.76
C ASN A 110 4.92 -0.08 0.87
N THR A 111 5.43 -1.31 0.89
CA THR A 111 6.45 -1.73 -0.09
C THR A 111 5.85 -1.79 -1.49
N PHE A 112 4.63 -2.33 -1.61
CA PHE A 112 3.86 -2.36 -2.85
C PHE A 112 3.61 -0.96 -3.41
N THR A 113 3.01 -0.06 -2.63
CA THR A 113 2.69 1.30 -3.11
C THR A 113 3.94 2.09 -3.45
N ASN A 114 5.05 1.89 -2.74
CA ASN A 114 6.31 2.52 -3.08
C ASN A 114 6.89 2.02 -4.42
N GLU A 115 6.78 0.73 -4.72
CA GLU A 115 7.21 0.18 -6.02
C GLU A 115 6.32 0.68 -7.16
N VAL A 116 5.00 0.62 -6.97
CA VAL A 116 4.02 1.09 -7.96
C VAL A 116 4.12 2.59 -8.21
N ALA A 117 4.32 3.41 -7.16
CA ALA A 117 4.54 4.85 -7.32
C ALA A 117 5.76 5.14 -8.20
N GLN A 118 6.87 4.42 -7.97
CA GLN A 118 8.09 4.56 -8.77
C GLN A 118 7.88 4.12 -10.21
N PHE A 119 7.14 3.04 -10.45
CA PHE A 119 6.79 2.59 -11.80
C PHE A 119 5.95 3.63 -12.55
N LEU A 120 4.92 4.18 -11.92
CA LEU A 120 3.99 5.11 -12.56
C LEU A 120 4.56 6.51 -12.74
N THR A 121 5.30 7.02 -11.76
CA THR A 121 5.66 8.46 -11.68
C THR A 121 7.16 8.71 -11.51
N GLY A 122 7.96 7.67 -11.27
CA GLY A 122 9.37 7.81 -10.87
C GLY A 122 9.57 8.31 -9.43
N GLN A 123 8.49 8.59 -8.68
CA GLN A 123 8.56 9.09 -7.32
C GLN A 123 8.40 7.97 -6.29
N LYS A 124 9.03 8.15 -5.13
CA LYS A 124 8.81 7.32 -3.94
C LYS A 124 7.70 7.89 -3.08
N ILE A 125 7.09 7.04 -2.25
CA ILE A 125 6.16 7.50 -1.21
C ILE A 125 6.93 8.14 -0.04
N PRO A 126 6.28 8.93 0.83
CA PRO A 126 6.96 9.54 1.98
C PRO A 126 7.66 8.51 2.88
N SER A 127 8.93 8.77 3.23
CA SER A 127 9.76 7.79 3.92
C SER A 127 9.28 7.43 5.32
N TYR A 128 8.60 8.35 6.02
CA TYR A 128 8.02 8.08 7.34
C TYR A 128 7.01 6.91 7.33
N ILE A 129 6.46 6.58 6.15
CA ILE A 129 5.57 5.42 5.94
C ILE A 129 6.39 4.14 5.78
N THR A 130 7.43 4.16 4.94
CA THR A 130 8.27 2.99 4.65
C THR A 130 9.22 2.64 5.80
N ASP A 131 9.59 3.63 6.62
CA ASP A 131 10.55 3.47 7.72
C ASP A 131 9.89 2.95 9.01
N LEU A 132 8.55 3.04 9.12
CA LEU A 132 7.77 2.64 10.30
C LEU A 132 8.09 1.21 10.80
N PRO A 133 8.19 0.17 9.95
CA PRO A 133 8.63 -1.16 10.37
C PRO A 133 9.96 -1.17 11.14
N SER A 134 10.97 -0.47 10.59
CA SER A 134 12.29 -0.37 11.22
C SER A 134 12.24 0.39 12.53
N GLU A 135 11.39 1.43 12.61
CA GLU A 135 11.17 2.16 13.85
C GLU A 135 10.62 1.28 14.97
N VAL A 136 9.61 0.46 14.67
CA VAL A 136 9.00 -0.48 15.63
C VAL A 136 10.03 -1.53 16.06
N LEU A 137 10.71 -2.16 15.11
CA LEU A 137 11.69 -3.22 15.37
C LEU A 137 12.94 -2.71 16.10
N SER A 138 13.24 -1.41 16.04
CA SER A 138 14.34 -0.83 16.84
C SER A 138 14.07 -0.79 18.35
N THR A 139 12.84 -1.07 18.79
CA THR A 139 12.45 -1.06 20.21
C THR A 139 12.54 -2.45 20.85
N PRO A 140 12.84 -2.56 22.16
CA PRO A 140 12.82 -3.85 22.88
C PRO A 140 11.45 -4.55 22.76
N PHE A 141 10.36 -3.79 22.81
CA PHE A 141 9.01 -4.33 22.64
C PHE A 141 8.80 -4.92 21.23
N GLY A 142 9.23 -4.20 20.18
CA GLY A 142 9.14 -4.68 18.80
C GLY A 142 9.93 -5.98 18.59
N GLN A 143 11.10 -6.12 19.21
CA GLN A 143 11.87 -7.37 19.16
C GLN A 143 11.16 -8.53 19.85
N VAL A 144 10.54 -8.29 21.00
CA VAL A 144 9.78 -9.31 21.74
C VAL A 144 8.53 -9.75 20.96
N LEU A 145 7.82 -8.81 20.33
CA LEU A 145 6.60 -9.11 19.58
C LEU A 145 6.83 -9.54 18.13
N ARG A 146 8.06 -9.47 17.61
CA ARG A 146 8.36 -9.80 16.21
C ARG A 146 7.73 -11.11 15.74
N PRO A 147 7.82 -12.25 16.47
CA PRO A 147 7.21 -13.50 16.01
C PRO A 147 5.68 -13.43 15.86
N ILE A 148 5.01 -12.65 16.70
CA ILE A 148 3.56 -12.46 16.66
C ILE A 148 3.22 -11.53 15.48
N LEU A 149 3.94 -10.43 15.34
CA LEU A 149 3.73 -9.44 14.28
C LEU A 149 4.01 -10.03 12.88
N ASP A 150 4.99 -10.93 12.76
CA ASP A 150 5.29 -11.65 11.51
C ASP A 150 4.14 -12.59 11.08
N SER A 151 3.27 -13.00 12.00
CA SER A 151 2.08 -13.82 11.72
C SER A 151 0.83 -13.01 11.36
N ILE A 152 0.90 -11.67 11.43
CA ILE A 152 -0.22 -10.79 11.10
C ILE A 152 -0.23 -10.53 9.60
N HIS A 153 -1.37 -10.81 8.98
CA HIS A 153 -1.65 -10.46 7.59
C HIS A 153 -2.72 -9.37 7.55
N ILE A 154 -2.43 -8.26 6.90
CA ILE A 154 -3.40 -7.18 6.71
C ILE A 154 -4.06 -7.37 5.35
N ALA A 155 -5.39 -7.42 5.33
CA ALA A 155 -6.20 -7.43 4.12
C ALA A 155 -7.50 -6.67 4.40
N PRO A 156 -7.58 -5.37 4.08
CA PRO A 156 -8.79 -4.60 4.26
C PRO A 156 -9.95 -5.22 3.46
N PRO A 157 -11.07 -5.59 4.09
CA PRO A 157 -12.22 -6.14 3.36
C PRO A 157 -12.83 -5.11 2.42
N GLY A 158 -13.36 -5.55 1.27
CA GLY A 158 -14.02 -4.70 0.27
C GLY A 158 -13.28 -4.62 -1.07
N GLY A 159 -12.03 -5.08 -1.14
CA GLY A 159 -11.31 -5.23 -2.40
C GLY A 159 -11.59 -6.54 -3.13
N SER A 160 -11.47 -6.51 -4.45
CA SER A 160 -11.47 -7.67 -5.33
C SER A 160 -10.05 -8.03 -5.72
N VAL A 161 -9.64 -9.29 -5.55
CA VAL A 161 -8.29 -9.76 -5.92
C VAL A 161 -8.13 -9.69 -7.43
N ILE A 162 -7.03 -9.10 -7.89
CA ILE A 162 -6.66 -9.05 -9.30
C ILE A 162 -6.08 -10.43 -9.65
N ASN A 163 -6.93 -11.30 -10.20
CA ASN A 163 -6.50 -12.61 -10.70
C ASN A 163 -6.11 -12.50 -12.17
N SER A 164 -4.98 -13.12 -12.51
CA SER A 164 -4.45 -13.26 -13.86
C SER A 164 -5.26 -14.25 -14.70
N HIS A 165 -6.58 -14.09 -14.83
CA HIS A 165 -7.42 -14.88 -15.74
C HIS A 165 -8.63 -14.07 -16.21
N ASN A 166 -8.43 -13.24 -17.23
CA ASN A 166 -9.47 -12.88 -18.20
C ASN A 166 -8.86 -12.83 -19.59
N ASN A 167 -8.46 -14.00 -20.11
CA ASN A 167 -8.42 -14.16 -21.56
C ASN A 167 -9.87 -14.20 -22.04
N HIS A 168 -10.23 -13.18 -22.81
CA HIS A 168 -11.45 -13.13 -23.60
C HIS A 168 -11.73 -14.46 -24.32
N SER A 169 -12.95 -14.96 -24.17
CA SER A 169 -13.68 -15.73 -25.18
C SER A 169 -15.17 -15.46 -25.01
#